data_AF-A0A9X7T023-F1
#
_entry.id   AF-A0A9X7T023-F1
#
_cell.length_a   1.000
_cell.length_b   1.000
_cell.length_c   1.000
_cell.angle_alpha   90.00
_cell.angle_beta   90.00
_cell.angle_gamma   90.00
#
_symmetry.space_group_name_H-M   'P 1'
#
loop_
_entity.id
_entity.type
_entity.pdbx_description
1 polymer ?
#
loop_
_entity_poly.entity_id
_entity_poly.type
_entity_poly.pdbx_seq_one_letter_code
_entity_poly.pdbx_strand_id
1 'polypeptide(L)' 'MTKAQEWNRRVLEVLEQTYPYDARLMALFVQEGDKQNQLYAERLNEFRKQVEAREGTA' A
#
# COMPACT_ATOMS: atom_id res chain seq x y z
N MET A 1 11.17 17.50 -6.47
CA MET A 1 10.51 16.19 -6.54
C MET A 1 10.53 15.70 -7.98
N THR A 2 11.03 14.49 -8.23
CA THR A 2 11.09 13.87 -9.56
C THR A 2 9.72 13.28 -9.95
N LYS A 3 9.45 13.12 -11.25
CA LYS A 3 8.21 12.47 -11.74
C LYS A 3 7.98 11.09 -11.13
N ALA A 4 9.06 10.33 -10.88
CA ALA A 4 8.99 9.01 -10.26
C ALA A 4 8.58 9.07 -8.77
N GLN A 5 9.08 10.04 -8.01
CA GLN A 5 8.65 10.27 -6.62
C GLN A 5 7.16 10.64 -6.56
N GLU A 6 6.72 11.55 -7.43
CA GLU A 6 5.32 11.99 -7.49
C GLU A 6 4.38 10.84 -7.86
N TRP A 7 4.78 10.00 -8.83
CA TRP A 7 4.04 8.80 -9.19
C TRP A 7 3.91 7.83 -8.02
N ASN A 8 5.02 7.51 -7.34
CA ASN A 8 4.99 6.56 -6.22
C ASN A 8 4.11 7.07 -5.07
N ARG A 9 4.10 8.38 -4.82
CA ARG A 9 3.21 9.00 -3.84
C ARG A 9 1.74 8.84 -4.21
N ARG A 10 1.38 9.14 -5.45
CA ARG A 10 0.00 8.96 -5.93
C ARG A 10 -0.45 7.50 -5.86
N VAL A 11 0.45 6.57 -6.21
CA VAL A 11 0.16 5.13 -6.08
C VAL A 11 -0.08 4.76 -4.62
N LEU A 12 0.79 5.21 -3.70
CA LEU A 12 0.62 4.96 -2.27
C LEU A 12 -0.74 5.48 -1.76
N GLU A 13 -1.10 6.71 -2.11
CA GLU A 13 -2.40 7.31 -1.74
C GLU A 13 -3.59 6.46 -2.22
N VAL A 14 -3.56 6.00 -3.47
CA VAL A 14 -4.62 5.14 -4.01
C VAL A 14 -4.69 3.82 -3.25
N LEU A 15 -3.56 3.14 -3.02
CA LEU A 15 -3.53 1.86 -2.33
C LEU A 15 -4.04 1.98 -0.88
N GLU A 16 -3.69 3.06 -0.18
CA GLU A 16 -4.18 3.30 1.19
C GLU A 16 -5.68 3.58 1.24
N GLN A 17 -6.23 4.25 0.22
CA GLN A 17 -7.66 4.54 0.14
C GLN A 17 -8.49 3.30 -0.20
N THR A 18 -8.01 2.43 -1.10
CA THR A 18 -8.76 1.24 -1.53
C THR A 18 -8.58 0.05 -0.59
N TYR A 19 -7.43 -0.06 0.09
CA TYR A 19 -7.12 -1.21 0.93
C TYR A 19 -8.22 -1.60 1.93
N PRO A 20 -8.89 -0.68 2.66
CA PRO A 20 -9.96 -1.07 3.59
C PRO A 20 -11.16 -1.74 2.90
N TYR A 21 -11.47 -1.36 1.67
CA TYR A 21 -12.51 -2.02 0.88
C TYR A 21 -12.02 -3.38 0.38
N ASP A 22 -10.82 -3.43 -0.21
CA ASP A 22 -10.23 -4.65 -0.76
C ASP A 22 -10.03 -5.71 0.33
N ALA A 23 -9.56 -5.32 1.52
CA ALA A 23 -9.37 -6.20 2.66
C ALA A 23 -10.68 -6.83 3.13
N ARG A 24 -11.78 -6.04 3.15
CA ARG A 24 -13.11 -6.57 3.48
C ARG A 24 -13.59 -7.58 2.44
N LEU A 25 -13.38 -7.33 1.14
CA LEU A 25 -13.71 -8.29 0.10
C LEU A 25 -12.86 -9.57 0.21
N MET A 26 -11.57 -9.43 0.43
CA MET A 26 -10.64 -10.57 0.60
C MET A 26 -11.06 -11.44 1.77
N ALA A 27 -11.40 -10.85 2.92
CA ALA A 27 -11.86 -11.59 4.09
C ALA A 27 -13.17 -12.37 3.84
N LEU A 28 -14.07 -11.81 3.03
CA LEU A 28 -15.39 -12.41 2.75
C LEU A 28 -15.36 -13.48 1.67
N PHE A 29 -14.55 -13.30 0.63
CA PHE A 29 -14.66 -14.09 -0.61
C PHE A 29 -13.45 -14.98 -0.89
N VAL A 30 -12.35 -14.85 -0.14
CA VAL A 30 -11.10 -15.58 -0.39
C VAL A 30 -10.74 -16.46 0.80
N GLN A 31 -10.43 -17.72 0.52
CA GLN A 31 -9.89 -18.65 1.52
C GLN A 31 -8.53 -18.15 1.99
N GLU A 32 -8.31 -18.14 3.31
CA GLU A 32 -7.15 -17.47 3.95
C GLU A 32 -7.08 -15.95 3.68
N GLY A 33 -8.20 -15.30 3.35
CA GLY A 33 -8.27 -13.86 3.06
C GLY A 33 -7.64 -12.98 4.14
N ASP A 34 -7.86 -13.28 5.42
CA ASP A 34 -7.26 -12.54 6.54
C ASP A 34 -5.73 -12.61 6.55
N LYS A 35 -5.16 -13.76 6.21
CA LYS A 35 -3.71 -13.94 6.12
C LYS A 35 -3.12 -13.19 4.92
N GLN A 36 -3.84 -13.19 3.78
CA GLN A 36 -3.45 -12.39 2.62
C GLN A 36 -3.52 -10.89 2.92
N ASN A 37 -4.52 -10.44 3.68
CA ASN A 37 -4.65 -9.06 4.12
C ASN A 37 -3.48 -8.65 5.02
N GLN A 38 -3.06 -9.50 5.96
CA GLN A 38 -1.88 -9.24 6.81
C GLN A 38 -0.63 -9.03 5.96
N LEU A 39 -0.34 -9.95 5.02
CA LEU A 39 0.80 -9.83 4.12
C LEU A 39 0.73 -8.58 3.23
N TYR A 40 -0.47 -8.22 2.76
CA TYR A 40 -0.66 -7.01 1.98
C TYR A 40 -0.39 -5.75 2.82
N ALA A 41 -0.89 -5.69 4.06
CA ALA A 41 -0.67 -4.58 4.97
C ALA A 41 0.82 -4.36 5.26
N GLU A 42 1.57 -5.45 5.47
CA GLU A 42 3.02 -5.42 5.66
C GLU A 42 3.72 -4.80 4.43
N ARG A 43 3.39 -5.27 3.22
CA ARG A 43 3.97 -4.75 1.98
C ARG A 43 3.59 -3.30 1.70
N LEU A 44 2.36 -2.89 2.00
CA LEU A 44 1.93 -1.51 1.87
C LEU A 44 2.72 -0.60 2.82
N ASN A 45 2.97 -1.06 4.05
CA ASN A 45 3.80 -0.34 5.01
C ASN A 45 5.28 -0.26 4.58
N GLU A 46 5.83 -1.33 4.00
CA GLU A 46 7.17 -1.29 3.41
C GLU A 46 7.26 -0.31 2.24
N PHE A 47 6.25 -0.28 1.37
CA PHE A 47 6.18 0.66 0.26
C PHE A 47 6.11 2.11 0.75
N ARG A 48 5.29 2.39 1.77
CA ARG A 48 5.23 3.71 2.44
C ARG A 48 6.60 4.18 2.89
N LYS A 49 7.34 3.33 3.63
CA LYS A 49 8.69 3.65 4.11
C LYS A 49 9.65 3.97 2.96
N GLN A 50 9.54 3.25 1.83
CA GLN A 50 10.37 3.52 0.65
C GLN A 50 10.03 4.86 -0.02
N VAL A 51 8.74 5.24 -0.07
CA VAL A 51 8.30 6.53 -0.58
C VAL A 51 8.85 7.65 0.31
N GLU A 52 8.67 7.55 1.62
CA GLU A 52 9.14 8.55 2.59
C GLU A 52 10.67 8.69 2.61
N ALA A 53 11.42 7.58 2.59
CA ALA A 53 12.88 7.59 2.58
C ALA A 53 13.44 8.27 1.32
N ARG A 54 12.75 8.13 0.17
CA ARG A 54 13.12 8.79 -1.09
C ARG A 54 12.73 10.26 -1.12
N GLU A 55 11.81 10.72 -0.28
CA GLU A 55 11.46 12.13 -0.13
C GLU A 55 12.37 12.85 0.87
N GLY A 56 12.82 12.19 1.93
CA GLY A 56 13.74 12.75 2.93
C GLY A 56 15.21 12.83 2.51
N THR A 57 15.55 12.28 1.33
CA THR A 57 16.90 12.34 0.72
C THR A 57 16.99 13.37 -0.40
N ALA A 58 15.99 14.24 -0.55
CA ALA A 58 15.91 15.31 -1.54
C ALA A 58 16.33 16.68 -0.97
#